data_AF-A0A7L5ZCC0-F1
#
_entry.id   AF-A0A7L5ZCC0-F1
#
_cell.length_a   1.000
_cell.length_b   1.000
_cell.length_c   1.000
_cell.angle_alpha   90.00
_cell.angle_beta   90.00
_cell.angle_gamma   90.00
#
_symmetry.space_group_name_H-M   'P 1'
#
loop_
_entity.id
_entity.type
_entity.pdbx_description
1 polymer ?
#
loop_
_entity_poly.entity_id
_entity_poly.type
_entity_poly.pdbx_seq_one_letter_code
_entity_poly.pdbx_strand_id
1 'polypeptide(L)'
;MEKSNPWANAAPPKAGSLDPIASDIAAVLKRMGGSAHQSVVIDCVVAIRRQQGETAARQDLVTRILDVLERYRDLFFRPFGEGSMRWALKPEAA
;
A
#
# COMPACT_ATOMS: atom_id res chain seq x y z
N MET A 1 18.01 15.42 -18.96
CA MET A 1 17.88 14.00 -18.60
C MET A 1 16.52 13.80 -17.96
N GLU A 2 15.54 13.48 -18.79
CA GLU A 2 14.15 13.24 -18.40
C GLU A 2 14.11 11.88 -17.68
N LYS A 3 13.65 11.86 -16.42
CA LYS A 3 13.56 10.62 -15.65
C LYS A 3 12.39 9.82 -16.20
N SER A 4 12.65 8.87 -17.09
CA SER A 4 11.66 7.90 -17.56
C SER A 4 10.97 7.26 -16.36
N ASN A 5 9.68 7.49 -16.26
CA ASN A 5 8.80 7.01 -15.21
C ASN A 5 8.56 5.51 -15.42
N PRO A 6 9.16 4.59 -14.63
CA PRO A 6 9.17 3.16 -14.94
C PRO A 6 7.80 2.48 -14.75
N TRP A 7 6.80 3.20 -14.24
CA TRP A 7 5.44 2.71 -14.01
C TRP A 7 4.51 2.84 -15.22
N ALA A 8 5.00 3.34 -16.36
CA ALA A 8 4.20 3.49 -17.59
C ALA A 8 3.65 2.15 -18.14
N ASN A 9 4.21 1.01 -17.71
CA ASN A 9 3.79 -0.34 -18.13
C ASN A 9 2.84 -1.05 -17.15
N ALA A 10 2.50 -0.45 -16.01
CA ALA A 10 1.39 -0.94 -15.20
C ALA A 10 0.10 -0.42 -15.84
N ALA A 11 -0.74 -1.32 -16.37
CA ALA A 11 -2.03 -0.94 -16.91
C ALA A 11 -2.76 -0.01 -15.92
N PRO A 12 -3.26 1.16 -16.35
CA PRO A 12 -3.98 2.05 -15.46
C PRO A 12 -5.15 1.26 -14.84
N PRO A 13 -5.39 1.37 -13.52
CA PRO A 13 -6.54 0.72 -12.91
C PRO A 13 -7.79 1.16 -13.67
N LYS A 14 -8.57 0.18 -14.10
CA LYS A 14 -9.85 0.38 -14.79
C LYS A 14 -10.66 1.39 -13.95
N ALA A 15 -11.13 2.49 -14.56
CA ALA A 15 -11.85 3.53 -13.86
C ALA A 15 -12.97 2.91 -12.99
N GLY A 16 -12.80 2.93 -11.66
CA GLY A 16 -13.70 2.29 -10.69
C GLY A 16 -13.09 1.15 -9.84
N SER A 17 -11.91 0.65 -10.16
CA SER A 17 -11.22 -0.38 -9.36
C SER A 17 -10.20 0.26 -8.41
N LEU A 18 -10.32 -0.02 -7.11
CA LEU A 18 -9.36 0.38 -6.07
C LEU A 18 -7.95 -0.04 -6.48
N ASP A 19 -6.93 0.79 -6.19
CA ASP A 19 -5.52 0.44 -6.47
C ASP A 19 -5.23 -0.95 -5.89
N PRO A 20 -4.68 -1.89 -6.68
CA PRO A 20 -4.39 -3.23 -6.20
C PRO A 20 -3.57 -3.23 -4.91
N ILE A 21 -2.61 -2.31 -4.74
CA ILE A 21 -1.78 -2.22 -3.53
C ILE A 21 -2.61 -1.73 -2.35
N ALA A 22 -3.56 -0.81 -2.57
CA ALA A 22 -4.51 -0.41 -1.53
C ALA A 22 -5.35 -1.61 -1.05
N SER A 23 -5.79 -2.47 -1.98
CA SER A 23 -6.50 -3.71 -1.64
C SER A 23 -5.64 -4.65 -0.79
N ASP A 24 -4.36 -4.85 -1.15
CA ASP A 24 -3.45 -5.70 -0.37
C ASP A 24 -3.17 -5.12 1.02
N ILE A 25 -2.94 -3.80 1.12
CA ILE A 25 -2.75 -3.10 2.40
C ILE A 25 -3.97 -3.31 3.29
N ALA A 26 -5.18 -3.10 2.76
CA ALA A 26 -6.42 -3.31 3.51
C ALA A 26 -6.54 -4.76 3.99
N ALA A 27 -6.23 -5.74 3.13
CA ALA A 27 -6.26 -7.15 3.50
C ALA A 27 -5.25 -7.47 4.63
N VAL A 28 -4.04 -6.91 4.57
CA VAL A 28 -3.03 -7.06 5.62
C VAL A 28 -3.50 -6.43 6.93
N LEU A 29 -3.98 -5.19 6.89
CA LEU A 29 -4.47 -4.50 8.09
C LEU A 29 -5.65 -5.24 8.73
N LYS A 30 -6.63 -5.72 7.94
CA LYS A 30 -7.73 -6.56 8.46
C LYS A 30 -7.21 -7.81 9.16
N ARG A 31 -6.26 -8.53 8.55
CA ARG A 31 -5.64 -9.72 9.16
C ARG A 31 -4.88 -9.43 10.46
N MET A 32 -4.38 -8.21 10.63
CA MET A 32 -3.65 -7.76 11.82
C MET A 32 -4.57 -7.17 12.91
N GLY A 33 -5.90 -7.26 12.77
CA GLY A 33 -6.85 -6.67 13.72
C GLY A 33 -7.14 -5.19 13.49
N GLY A 34 -6.96 -4.71 12.25
CA GLY A 34 -7.30 -3.36 11.82
C GLY A 34 -6.14 -2.35 11.88
N SER A 35 -5.02 -2.67 12.53
CA SER A 35 -3.86 -1.78 12.62
C SER A 35 -2.53 -2.53 12.72
N ALA A 36 -1.49 -2.01 12.08
CA ALA A 36 -0.14 -2.58 12.13
C ALA A 36 0.95 -1.52 11.97
N HIS A 37 2.18 -1.87 12.38
CA HIS A 37 3.35 -1.04 12.12
C HIS A 37 3.69 -1.03 10.62
N GLN A 38 4.18 0.10 10.11
CA GLN A 38 4.47 0.33 8.69
C GLN A 38 5.39 -0.74 8.11
N SER A 39 6.45 -1.13 8.82
CA SER A 39 7.34 -2.20 8.36
C SER A 39 6.61 -3.53 8.16
N VAL A 40 5.68 -3.88 9.06
CA VAL A 40 4.88 -5.11 8.96
C VAL A 40 3.95 -5.04 7.75
N VAL A 41 3.29 -3.90 7.53
CA VAL A 41 2.45 -3.70 6.34
C VAL A 41 3.28 -3.86 5.06
N ILE A 42 4.43 -3.18 5.00
CA ILE A 42 5.35 -3.25 3.85
C ILE A 42 5.79 -4.68 3.59
N ASP A 43 6.32 -5.38 4.59
CA ASP A 43 6.89 -6.71 4.39
C ASP A 43 5.82 -7.72 3.95
N CYS A 44 4.61 -7.64 4.52
CA CYS A 44 3.49 -8.48 4.10
C CYS A 44 3.02 -8.17 2.67
N VAL A 45 2.85 -6.90 2.31
CA VAL A 45 2.39 -6.52 0.96
C VAL A 45 3.46 -6.87 -0.09
N VAL A 46 4.75 -6.65 0.21
CA VAL A 46 5.84 -7.09 -0.65
C VAL A 46 5.80 -8.60 -0.85
N ALA A 47 5.60 -9.39 0.21
CA ALA A 47 5.49 -10.84 0.11
C ALA A 47 4.30 -11.27 -0.77
N ILE A 48 3.12 -10.66 -0.58
CA ILE A 48 1.93 -10.90 -1.41
C ILE A 48 2.22 -10.61 -2.88
N ARG A 49 2.84 -9.47 -3.17
CA ARG A 49 3.20 -9.06 -4.54
C ARG A 49 4.16 -10.04 -5.19
N ARG A 50 5.19 -10.50 -4.46
CA ARG A 50 6.12 -11.52 -4.94
C ARG A 50 5.42 -12.83 -5.27
N GLN A 51 4.47 -13.26 -4.44
CA GLN A 51 3.66 -14.46 -4.69
C GLN A 51 2.78 -14.32 -5.94
N GLN A 52 2.37 -13.09 -6.27
CA GLN A 52 1.63 -12.76 -7.49
C GLN A 52 2.53 -12.55 -8.73
N GLY A 53 3.84 -12.78 -8.62
CA GLY A 53 4.79 -12.66 -9.74
C GLY A 53 5.39 -11.26 -9.94
N GLU A 54 5.22 -10.34 -8.99
CA GLU A 54 5.84 -9.01 -9.06
C GLU A 54 7.38 -9.11 -9.05
N THR A 55 8.03 -8.47 -10.03
CA THR A 55 9.49 -8.50 -10.21
C THR A 55 10.16 -7.17 -9.85
N ALA A 56 9.41 -6.08 -9.64
CA ALA A 56 9.93 -4.77 -9.26
C ALA A 56 10.91 -4.83 -8.07
N ALA A 57 11.88 -3.90 -8.02
CA ALA A 57 12.81 -3.85 -6.90
C ALA A 57 12.05 -3.61 -5.58
N ARG A 58 12.53 -4.19 -4.47
CA ARG A 58 11.87 -4.03 -3.15
C ARG A 58 11.69 -2.56 -2.79
N GLN A 59 12.67 -1.71 -3.07
CA GLN A 59 12.61 -0.27 -2.75
C GLN A 59 11.54 0.48 -3.54
N ASP A 60 11.27 0.08 -4.78
CA ASP A 60 10.21 0.68 -5.59
C ASP A 60 8.83 0.30 -5.03
N LEU A 61 8.67 -0.96 -4.59
CA LEU A 61 7.45 -1.41 -3.92
C LEU A 61 7.23 -0.70 -2.59
N VAL A 62 8.29 -0.51 -1.79
CA VAL A 62 8.23 0.23 -0.53
C VAL A 62 7.73 1.65 -0.80
N THR A 63 8.35 2.36 -1.73
CA THR A 63 7.94 3.72 -2.11
C THR A 63 6.47 3.74 -2.52
N ARG A 64 6.06 2.82 -3.39
CA ARG A 64 4.66 2.75 -3.86
C ARG A 64 3.66 2.44 -2.75
N ILE A 65 3.99 1.55 -1.80
CA ILE A 65 3.13 1.24 -0.65
C ILE A 65 2.94 2.48 0.23
N LEU A 66 4.01 3.24 0.48
CA LEU A 66 3.94 4.48 1.26
C LEU A 66 3.11 5.55 0.55
N ASP A 67 3.31 5.73 -0.75
CA ASP A 67 2.50 6.66 -1.55
C ASP A 67 1.02 6.30 -1.52
N VAL A 68 0.68 5.01 -1.55
CA VAL A 68 -0.71 4.53 -1.47
C VAL A 68 -1.29 4.81 -0.08
N LEU A 69 -0.56 4.53 1.00
CA LEU A 69 -0.99 4.83 2.37
C LEU A 69 -1.28 6.34 2.56
N GLU A 70 -0.46 7.21 1.96
CA GLU A 70 -0.64 8.66 2.02
C GLU A 70 -1.68 9.20 1.03
N ARG A 71 -1.87 8.55 -0.12
CA ARG A 71 -2.89 8.96 -1.10
C ARG A 71 -4.29 8.63 -0.62
N TYR A 72 -4.46 7.44 -0.03
CA TYR A 72 -5.76 6.93 0.42
C TYR A 72 -5.97 7.20 1.91
N ARG A 73 -5.78 8.45 2.37
CA ARG A 73 -5.93 8.84 3.78
C ARG A 73 -7.39 8.87 4.26
N ASP A 74 -8.30 8.81 3.31
CA ASP A 74 -9.71 8.52 3.51
C ASP A 74 -9.95 7.07 3.96
N LEU A 75 -9.11 6.11 3.54
CA LEU A 75 -9.19 4.69 3.91
C LEU A 75 -8.21 4.27 5.00
N PHE A 76 -6.97 4.75 4.92
CA PHE A 76 -5.88 4.43 5.83
C PHE A 76 -5.52 5.66 6.66
N PHE A 77 -5.23 5.48 7.94
CA PHE A 77 -4.86 6.62 8.78
C PHE A 77 -3.83 6.22 9.83
N ARG A 78 -3.19 7.23 10.41
CA ARG A 78 -2.25 7.06 11.51
C ARG A 78 -3.02 7.30 12.82
N PRO A 79 -3.31 6.24 13.60
CA PRO A 79 -4.15 6.38 14.80
C PRO A 79 -3.51 7.23 15.90
N PHE A 80 -2.19 7.42 15.87
CA PHE A 80 -1.44 8.21 16.83
C PHE A 80 -0.94 9.55 16.26
N GLY A 81 -1.47 9.99 15.11
CA GLY A 81 -1.12 11.26 14.50
C GLY A 81 0.11 11.22 13.58
N GLU A 82 0.55 12.41 13.18
CA GLU A 82 1.65 12.61 12.24
C GLU A 82 2.99 12.12 12.81
N GLY A 83 3.87 11.61 11.96
CA GLY A 83 5.13 10.99 12.38
C GLY A 83 4.99 9.58 12.96
N SER A 84 3.77 9.14 13.32
CA SER A 84 3.54 7.74 13.70
C SER A 84 3.84 6.81 12.53
N MET A 85 4.51 5.69 12.82
CA MET A 85 4.74 4.60 11.89
C MET A 85 3.64 3.54 11.98
N ARG A 86 2.57 3.76 12.76
CA ARG A 86 1.43 2.84 12.80
C ARG A 86 0.37 3.30 11.82
N TRP A 87 -0.13 2.34 11.05
CA TRP A 87 -1.22 2.52 10.11
C TRP A 87 -2.43 1.72 10.55
N ALA A 88 -3.62 2.23 10.29
CA ALA A 88 -4.89 1.61 10.61
C ALA A 88 -5.85 1.75 9.43
N LEU A 89 -6.75 0.78 9.31
CA LEU A 89 -7.86 0.82 8.38
C LEU A 89 -9.04 1.52 9.05
N LYS A 90 -9.72 2.44 8.36
CA LYS A 90 -10.94 3.04 8.89
C LYS A 90 -12.06 2.01 8.98
N PRO A 91 -12.94 2.09 9.99
CA PRO A 91 -14.04 1.14 10.18
C PRO A 91 -14.99 1.07 8.99
N GLU A 92 -15.17 2.18 8.27
CA GLU A 92 -16.04 2.29 7.10
C GLU A 92 -15.52 1.53 5.87
N ALA A 93 -14.24 1.11 5.92
CA ALA A 93 -13.59 0.29 4.90
C ALA A 93 -13.34 -1.17 5.35
N ALA A 94 -13.76 -1.52 6.59
CA ALA A 94 -13.55 -2.83 7.21
C ALA A 94 -14.55 -3.89 6.73
#